data_AF-A0A7K5VVE7-F1
#
_entry.id   AF-A0A7K5VVE7-F1
#
_cell.length_a   1.000
_cell.length_b   1.000
_cell.length_c   1.000
_cell.angle_alpha   90.00
_cell.angle_beta   90.00
_cell.angle_gamma   90.00
#
_symmetry.space_group_name_H-M   'P 1'
#
loop_
_entity.id
_entity.type
_entity.pdbx_description
1 polymer ?
#
loop_
_entity_poly.entity_id
_entity_poly.type
_entity_poly.pdbx_seq_one_letter_code
_entity_poly.pdbx_strand_id
1 'polypeptide(L)'
;CMLCHRTKADTDICGDKRVKFKLCVHNYCQLLASGLFPQENTADFLVEDTRHVIREAAKKSCFVCYKLGASITCCETGCDRTFHLPCAPDGQCVTQYFGAY
;
A
#
# COMPACT_ATOMS: atom_id res chain seq x y z
N CYS A 1 6.92 3.10 7.43
CA CYS A 1 6.54 3.01 6.01
C CYS A 1 5.83 4.31 5.63
N MET A 2 6.13 4.88 4.45
CA MET A 2 5.53 6.13 3.95
C MET A 2 4.07 5.99 3.54
N LEU A 3 3.56 4.76 3.42
CA LEU A 3 2.16 4.48 3.10
C LEU A 3 1.34 4.26 4.36
N CYS A 4 1.70 3.29 5.21
CA CYS A 4 0.90 3.02 6.41
C CYS A 4 1.23 3.90 7.62
N HIS A 5 2.22 4.80 7.52
CA HIS A 5 2.73 5.68 8.59
C HIS A 5 3.07 4.98 9.92
N ARG A 6 3.10 3.65 9.96
CA ARG A 6 3.51 2.89 11.14
C ARG A 6 5.04 2.73 11.16
N THR A 7 5.60 2.95 12.34
CA THR A 7 7.03 2.84 12.66
C THR A 7 7.43 1.44 13.09
N LYS A 8 6.55 0.72 13.80
CA LYS A 8 6.71 -0.71 14.09
C LYS A 8 6.11 -1.51 12.93
N ALA A 9 6.97 -2.30 12.29
CA ALA A 9 6.54 -3.27 11.28
C ALA A 9 5.86 -4.41 12.01
N ASP A 10 4.53 -4.46 11.98
CA ASP A 10 3.85 -5.75 12.06
C ASP A 10 4.21 -6.47 10.76
N THR A 11 5.33 -7.19 10.75
CA THR A 11 5.81 -7.96 9.60
C THR A 11 4.79 -9.01 9.18
N ASP A 12 3.96 -9.48 10.11
CA ASP A 12 2.84 -10.39 9.86
C ASP A 12 1.75 -9.76 8.97
N ILE A 13 1.43 -8.48 9.20
CA ILE A 13 0.35 -7.78 8.49
C ILE A 13 0.86 -7.04 7.25
N CYS A 14 2.00 -6.34 7.39
CA CYS A 14 2.53 -5.46 6.35
C CYS A 14 3.67 -6.08 5.54
N GLY A 15 4.29 -7.15 6.03
CA GLY A 15 5.49 -7.73 5.45
C GLY A 15 6.75 -6.92 5.75
N ASP A 16 7.87 -7.35 5.17
CA ASP A 16 9.15 -6.68 5.37
C ASP A 16 9.17 -5.25 4.85
N LYS A 17 9.92 -4.40 5.56
CA LYS A 17 10.16 -3.01 5.18
C LYS A 17 11.30 -2.93 4.18
N ARG A 18 11.00 -2.54 2.95
CA ARG A 18 12.02 -2.22 1.93
C ARG A 18 12.34 -0.74 1.95
N VAL A 19 13.63 -0.44 1.86
CA VAL A 19 14.14 0.93 1.74
C VAL A 19 14.97 1.03 0.47
N LYS A 20 14.58 1.92 -0.45
CA LYS A 20 15.27 2.13 -1.72
C LYS A 20 15.18 3.59 -2.13
N PHE A 21 16.30 4.22 -2.53
CA PHE A 21 16.33 5.63 -2.97
C PHE A 21 15.57 6.60 -2.03
N LYS A 22 15.76 6.48 -0.70
CA LYS A 22 15.06 7.23 0.36
C LYS A 22 13.55 6.98 0.48
N LEU A 23 12.98 6.08 -0.33
CA LEU A 23 11.62 5.58 -0.15
C LEU A 23 11.63 4.43 0.84
N CYS A 24 10.61 4.37 1.68
CA CYS A 24 10.45 3.33 2.70
C CYS A 24 9.02 2.80 2.67
N VAL A 25 8.83 1.59 2.14
CA VAL A 25 7.52 0.96 1.98
C VAL A 25 7.57 -0.48 2.50
N HIS A 26 6.43 -1.02 2.93
CA HIS A 26 6.35 -2.46 3.25
C HIS A 26 5.97 -3.25 2.00
N ASN A 27 6.43 -4.50 1.90
CA ASN A 27 6.16 -5.38 0.75
C ASN A 27 4.68 -5.45 0.39
N TYR A 28 3.81 -5.79 1.36
CA TYR A 28 2.39 -5.95 1.08
C TYR A 28 1.68 -4.60 0.89
N CYS A 29 2.12 -3.54 1.58
CA CYS A 29 1.60 -2.19 1.32
C CYS A 29 1.87 -1.73 -0.10
N GLN A 30 3.00 -2.15 -0.68
CA GLN A 30 3.36 -1.88 -2.06
C GLN A 30 2.58 -2.75 -3.05
N LEU A 31 2.51 -4.06 -2.82
CA LEU A 31 1.78 -5.01 -3.70
C LEU A 31 0.29 -4.66 -3.82
N LEU A 32 -0.31 -4.19 -2.73
CA LEU A 32 -1.74 -3.85 -2.68
C LEU A 32 -2.02 -2.37 -2.94
N ALA A 33 -0.99 -1.54 -3.09
CA ALA A 33 -1.21 -0.16 -3.47
C ALA A 33 -1.77 -0.11 -4.88
N SER A 34 -2.75 0.78 -5.10
CA SER A 34 -3.41 0.93 -6.40
C SER A 34 -2.37 1.19 -7.50
N GLY A 35 -2.13 0.18 -8.36
CA GLY A 35 -1.33 0.32 -9.58
C GLY A 35 0.16 0.01 -9.49
N LEU A 36 0.67 -0.61 -8.42
CA LEU A 36 2.06 -1.09 -8.37
C LEU A 36 2.13 -2.59 -8.67
N PHE A 37 2.30 -2.93 -9.93
CA PHE A 37 2.64 -4.30 -10.33
C PHE A 37 4.17 -4.47 -10.32
N PRO A 38 4.71 -5.49 -9.62
CA PRO A 38 6.09 -5.89 -9.86
C PRO A 38 6.24 -6.30 -11.32
N GLN A 39 7.16 -5.68 -12.06
CA GLN A 39 7.49 -6.18 -13.39
C GLN A 39 8.13 -7.55 -13.22
N GLU A 40 7.68 -8.54 -14.00
CA GLU A 40 7.92 -9.98 -13.84
C GLU A 40 9.40 -10.41 -13.80
N ASN A 41 10.33 -9.48 -14.05
CA ASN A 41 11.76 -9.75 -14.14
C ASN A 41 12.61 -9.01 -13.12
N THR A 42 12.02 -8.32 -12.13
CA THR A 42 12.82 -7.71 -11.09
C THR A 42 12.06 -7.71 -9.78
N ALA A 43 12.64 -8.32 -8.75
CA ALA A 43 12.18 -8.22 -7.37
C ALA A 43 12.26 -6.78 -6.80
N ASP A 44 12.38 -5.79 -7.68
CA ASP A 44 12.59 -4.38 -7.43
C ASP A 44 11.46 -3.59 -8.05
N PHE A 45 10.87 -2.73 -7.23
CA PHE A 45 9.89 -1.78 -7.69
C PHE A 45 10.53 -0.62 -8.44
N LEU A 46 9.81 -0.14 -9.45
CA LEU A 46 10.09 1.15 -10.07
C LEU A 46 9.92 2.25 -9.02
N VAL A 47 11.03 2.91 -8.72
CA VAL A 47 11.12 3.99 -7.72
C VAL A 47 10.22 5.16 -8.12
N GLU A 48 10.08 5.42 -9.42
CA GLU A 48 9.21 6.45 -9.97
C GLU A 48 7.73 6.13 -9.74
N ASP A 49 7.28 4.93 -10.07
CA ASP A 49 5.91 4.48 -9.82
C ASP A 49 5.59 4.49 -8.34
N THR A 50 6.52 4.00 -7.52
CA THR A 50 6.35 3.98 -6.06
C THR A 50 6.27 5.38 -5.50
N ARG A 51 7.07 6.33 -6.02
CA ARG A 51 6.98 7.74 -5.64
C ARG A 51 5.65 8.36 -6.07
N HIS A 52 5.16 8.04 -7.27
CA HIS A 52 3.87 8.50 -7.75
C HIS A 52 2.75 8.01 -6.82
N VAL A 53 2.74 6.71 -6.52
CA VAL A 53 1.76 6.09 -5.61
C VAL A 53 1.85 6.67 -4.20
N ILE A 54 3.04 6.91 -3.66
CA ILE A 54 3.20 7.59 -2.36
C ILE A 54 2.59 9.00 -2.41
N ARG A 55 2.80 9.75 -3.49
CA ARG A 55 2.23 11.11 -3.65
C ARG A 55 0.72 11.08 -3.74
N GLU A 56 0.15 10.11 -4.45
CA GLU A 56 -1.31 9.94 -4.54
C GLU A 56 -1.90 9.46 -3.22
N ALA A 57 -1.26 8.49 -2.56
CA ALA A 57 -1.65 8.01 -1.25
C ALA A 57 -1.60 9.11 -0.18
N ALA A 58 -0.64 10.04 -0.26
CA ALA A 58 -0.54 11.18 0.64
C ALA A 58 -1.75 12.14 0.55
N LYS A 59 -2.49 12.13 -0.56
CA LYS A 59 -3.73 12.90 -0.74
C LYS A 59 -4.98 12.14 -0.29
N LYS A 60 -4.87 10.82 -0.08
CA LYS A 60 -5.97 9.92 0.25
C LYS A 60 -6.03 9.66 1.75
N SER A 61 -7.22 9.75 2.33
CA SER A 61 -7.47 9.50 3.75
C SER A 61 -7.95 8.07 4.00
N CYS A 62 -7.39 7.41 5.00
CA CYS A 62 -7.89 6.12 5.45
C CYS A 62 -9.29 6.29 6.07
N PHE A 63 -10.31 5.58 5.56
CA PHE A 63 -11.67 5.68 6.11
C PHE A 63 -11.80 5.10 7.53
N VAL A 64 -10.83 4.28 7.96
CA VAL A 64 -10.83 3.62 9.28
C VAL A 64 -10.19 4.48 10.35
N CYS A 65 -9.00 5.02 10.08
CA CYS A 65 -8.22 5.80 11.06
C CYS A 65 -8.16 7.31 10.76
N TYR A 66 -8.81 7.75 9.67
CA TYR A 66 -8.92 9.14 9.22
C TYR A 66 -7.58 9.86 8.96
N LYS A 67 -6.47 9.12 8.88
CA LYS A 67 -5.15 9.65 8.57
C LYS A 67 -4.87 9.59 7.07
N LEU A 68 -4.14 10.57 6.56
CA LEU A 68 -3.62 10.60 5.19
C LEU A 68 -2.53 9.54 4.98
N GLY A 69 -2.31 9.14 3.72
CA GLY A 69 -1.30 8.14 3.35
C GLY A 69 -1.90 6.81 2.85
N ALA A 70 -3.22 6.69 2.76
CA ALA A 70 -3.88 5.45 2.37
C ALA A 70 -3.65 5.12 0.88
N SER A 71 -2.87 4.06 0.62
CA SER A 71 -2.53 3.65 -0.74
C SER A 71 -3.42 2.57 -1.34
N ILE A 72 -4.20 1.88 -0.51
CA ILE A 72 -5.10 0.82 -0.96
C ILE A 72 -6.47 1.44 -1.20
N THR A 73 -6.96 1.32 -2.42
CA THR A 73 -8.32 1.73 -2.79
C THR A 73 -9.16 0.48 -2.97
N CYS A 74 -10.43 0.51 -2.57
CA CYS A 74 -11.37 -0.57 -2.85
C CYS A 74 -11.45 -0.84 -4.37
N CYS A 75 -11.52 -2.11 -4.76
CA CYS A 75 -11.66 -2.52 -6.16
C CYS A 75 -13.11 -2.49 -6.66
N GLU A 76 -14.08 -2.35 -5.75
CA GLU A 76 -15.49 -2.29 -6.09
C GLU A 76 -15.82 -1.03 -6.91
N THR A 77 -16.53 -1.21 -8.03
CA THR A 77 -16.91 -0.10 -8.89
C THR A 77 -17.84 0.87 -8.15
N GLY A 78 -17.42 2.13 -8.05
CA GLY A 78 -18.16 3.17 -7.31
C GLY A 78 -17.79 3.27 -5.82
N CYS A 79 -16.79 2.52 -5.35
CA CYS A 79 -16.26 2.62 -4.00
C CYS A 79 -14.92 3.38 -3.98
N ASP A 80 -14.96 4.68 -3.66
CA ASP A 80 -13.75 5.50 -3.55
C ASP A 80 -13.06 5.38 -2.18
N ARG A 81 -13.38 4.33 -1.41
CA ARG A 81 -12.82 4.15 -0.07
C ARG A 81 -11.37 3.75 -0.16
N THR A 82 -10.54 4.48 0.57
CA THR A 82 -9.11 4.21 0.70
C THR A 82 -8.78 3.83 2.13
N PHE A 83 -7.86 2.89 2.31
CA PHE A 83 -7.43 2.44 3.63
C PHE A 83 -5.94 2.06 3.64
N HIS A 84 -5.36 2.03 4.84
CA HIS A 84 -4.06 1.42 5.05
C HIS A 84 -4.21 -0.09 5.15
N LEU A 85 -3.22 -0.85 4.67
CA LEU A 85 -3.17 -2.29 4.87
C LEU A 85 -3.42 -2.72 6.34
N PRO A 86 -2.72 -2.17 7.35
CA PRO A 86 -2.98 -2.55 8.74
C PRO A 86 -4.34 -2.10 9.27
N CYS A 87 -5.06 -1.22 8.57
CA CYS A 87 -6.41 -0.82 8.93
C CYS A 87 -7.49 -1.67 8.25
N ALA A 88 -7.12 -2.51 7.27
CA ALA A 88 -8.05 -3.40 6.60
C ALA A 88 -8.82 -4.32 7.57
N PRO A 89 -8.18 -5.01 8.54
CA PRO A 89 -8.92 -5.85 9.48
C PRO A 89 -9.89 -5.05 10.37
N ASP A 90 -9.47 -3.88 10.86
CA ASP A 90 -10.34 -2.98 11.64
C ASP A 90 -11.54 -2.46 10.81
N GLY A 91 -11.32 -2.21 9.53
CA GLY A 91 -12.33 -1.74 8.58
C GLY A 91 -13.16 -2.85 7.91
N GLN A 92 -13.00 -4.10 8.33
CA GLN A 92 -13.60 -5.28 7.69
C GLN A 92 -13.37 -5.33 6.16
N CYS A 93 -12.23 -4.80 5.72
CA CYS A 93 -11.82 -4.81 4.32
C CYS A 93 -10.99 -6.06 4.05
N VAL A 94 -11.29 -6.73 2.94
CA VAL A 94 -10.51 -7.87 2.47
C VAL A 94 -9.49 -7.38 1.45
N THR A 95 -8.21 -7.70 1.66
CA THR A 95 -7.14 -7.45 0.69
C THR A 95 -6.65 -8.77 0.12
N GLN A 96 -6.87 -9.00 -1.17
CA GLN A 96 -6.36 -10.16 -1.89
C GLN A 96 -5.51 -9.69 -3.06
N TYR A 97 -4.36 -10.32 -3.21
CA TYR A 97 -3.48 -10.15 -4.37
C TYR A 97 -3.45 -11.49 -5.11
N PHE A 98 -4.01 -11.51 -6.31
CA PHE A 98 -3.86 -12.61 -7.25
C PHE A 98 -2.62 -12.26 -8.07
N GLY A 99 -1.52 -13.00 -7.89
CA GLY A 99 -0.30 -12.76 -8.67
C GLY A 99 -0.55 -12.78 -10.18
N ALA A 100 0.37 -12.19 -10.94
CA ALA A 100 0.40 -12.39 -12.39
C ALA A 100 0.57 -13.90 -12.67
N TYR A 101 -0.29 -14.43 -13.54
CA TYR A 101 -0.37 -15.84 -13.92
C TYR A 101 0.59 -16.15 -15.07
#